data_AF-A0A178ZIE7-F1
#
_entry.id   AF-A0A178ZIE7-F1
#
_cell.length_a   1.000
_cell.length_b   1.000
_cell.length_c   1.000
_cell.angle_alpha   90.00
_cell.angle_beta   90.00
_cell.angle_gamma   90.00
#
_symmetry.space_group_name_H-M   'P 1'
#
loop_
_entity.id
_entity.type
_entity.pdbx_description
1 polymer ?
#
loop_
_entity_poly.entity_id
_entity_poly.type
_entity_poly.pdbx_seq_one_letter_code
_entity_poly.pdbx_strand_id
1 'polypeptide(L)'
;MSHLQKSFARARLSHLPPEPPTPVDEQEEEGDDLTALRPGSPNDSSSSASSTSSTGTIVPSPSRNLFEKPRSAAIKSRNAPLPWDDFFTQDLAFDQKTPSETIHHHVYLTPPSASGPLIVTHHGAGSSGLSFAAFTVEVLKILPNAGVLSLDARGHGQTTTTTLSGSSPPSQDLSLTTLAEDVAFVVNAVKAYMKWSTLPDIVLIGHSLGGAVVTEVAHERLLGNTLLAYGVLDVVEGSAMDALKSMDTYLSTRPKSFPSLASGIEWHTKSRTIRNTTSARVSVPSLLQESKTTKGTWYWRTDLAATKPFWEDWFIGLSKKFLESRGGKLLLLAGTDRLDKELTIGQMQGKYQLQVFPEAGHFIQEDQPAKTAQVVADFYKRNDRTGLVLPPKVDDLIRQGKLKPAGMK
;
A
#
# COMPACT_ATOMS: atom_id res chain seq x y z
N MET A 1 -45.24 -12.24 -33.54
CA MET A 1 -43.90 -12.02 -34.11
C MET A 1 -43.75 -12.87 -35.36
N SER A 2 -43.26 -12.26 -36.45
CA SER A 2 -43.25 -12.81 -37.81
C SER A 2 -42.25 -13.96 -37.97
N HIS A 3 -42.57 -14.93 -38.83
CA HIS A 3 -41.72 -16.08 -39.20
C HIS A 3 -40.33 -15.65 -39.72
N LEU A 4 -40.21 -14.40 -40.20
CA LEU A 4 -38.94 -13.80 -40.65
C LEU A 4 -37.98 -13.46 -39.51
N GLN A 5 -38.48 -13.20 -38.29
CA GLN A 5 -37.63 -12.88 -37.13
C GLN A 5 -37.01 -14.15 -36.53
N LYS A 6 -37.67 -15.31 -36.66
CA LYS A 6 -37.14 -16.60 -36.21
C LYS A 6 -36.04 -17.16 -37.15
N SER A 7 -36.11 -16.90 -38.45
CA SER A 7 -35.07 -17.34 -39.39
C SER A 7 -33.78 -16.52 -39.26
N PHE A 8 -33.87 -15.23 -38.94
CA PHE A 8 -32.71 -14.37 -38.74
C PHE A 8 -31.94 -14.68 -37.44
N ALA A 9 -32.65 -15.05 -36.37
CA ALA A 9 -32.03 -15.47 -35.10
C ALA A 9 -31.29 -16.81 -35.23
N ARG A 10 -31.76 -17.71 -36.11
CA ARG A 10 -31.16 -19.04 -36.31
C ARG A 10 -29.88 -19.01 -37.15
N ALA A 11 -29.71 -18.01 -38.01
CA ALA A 11 -28.54 -17.87 -38.88
C ALA A 11 -27.31 -17.22 -38.20
N ARG A 12 -27.45 -16.63 -37.00
CA ARG A 12 -26.33 -16.04 -36.24
C ARG A 12 -25.82 -16.89 -35.07
N LEU A 13 -26.47 -18.03 -34.80
CA LEU A 13 -26.10 -18.95 -33.72
C LEU A 13 -25.12 -20.06 -34.18
N SER A 14 -24.74 -20.12 -35.46
CA SER A 14 -23.88 -21.16 -36.02
C SER A 14 -22.37 -20.82 -36.08
N HIS A 15 -21.92 -19.75 -35.41
CA HIS A 15 -20.52 -19.28 -35.48
C HIS A 15 -19.86 -18.97 -34.14
N LEU A 16 -20.26 -19.66 -33.06
CA LEU A 16 -19.54 -19.59 -31.78
C LEU A 16 -18.73 -20.88 -31.53
N PRO A 17 -17.47 -20.79 -31.05
CA PRO A 17 -16.66 -21.95 -30.67
C PRO A 17 -17.19 -22.62 -29.38
N PRO A 18 -16.88 -23.92 -29.14
CA PRO A 18 -17.47 -24.69 -28.03
C PRO A 18 -16.91 -24.27 -26.66
N GLU A 19 -17.78 -24.26 -25.65
CA GLU A 19 -17.46 -24.01 -24.24
C GLU A 19 -16.72 -25.20 -23.57
N PRO A 20 -15.85 -24.94 -22.57
CA PRO A 20 -15.17 -25.97 -21.79
C PRO A 20 -16.09 -26.57 -20.69
N PRO A 21 -15.87 -27.84 -20.28
CA PRO A 21 -16.75 -28.53 -19.35
C PRO A 21 -16.56 -28.09 -17.89
N THR A 22 -17.68 -28.00 -17.17
CA THR A 22 -17.79 -27.82 -15.72
C THR A 22 -17.55 -29.16 -14.98
N PRO A 23 -16.81 -29.19 -13.85
CA PRO A 23 -16.67 -30.40 -13.04
C PRO A 23 -17.89 -30.57 -12.14
N VAL A 24 -18.49 -31.76 -12.18
CA VAL A 24 -19.57 -32.20 -11.29
C VAL A 24 -19.03 -33.29 -10.37
N ASP A 25 -19.40 -33.19 -9.09
CA ASP A 25 -19.22 -34.18 -8.04
C ASP A 25 -19.81 -35.54 -8.44
N GLU A 26 -19.07 -36.63 -8.17
CA GLU A 26 -19.62 -37.98 -8.08
C GLU A 26 -19.11 -38.67 -6.80
N GLN A 27 -20.02 -38.77 -5.82
CA GLN A 27 -20.03 -39.78 -4.77
C GLN A 27 -21.07 -40.84 -5.13
N GLU A 28 -20.87 -42.05 -4.57
CA GLU A 28 -21.77 -43.22 -4.51
C GLU A 28 -21.88 -44.05 -5.79
N GLU A 29 -22.07 -45.37 -5.78
CA GLU A 29 -21.91 -46.51 -4.88
C GLU A 29 -22.11 -47.70 -5.84
N GLU A 30 -21.38 -48.81 -5.68
CA GLU A 30 -21.93 -50.14 -5.99
C GLU A 30 -20.99 -51.20 -5.40
N GLY A 31 -21.54 -52.01 -4.50
CA GLY A 31 -20.94 -53.26 -4.06
C GLY A 31 -21.54 -54.44 -4.82
N ASP A 32 -20.76 -55.51 -5.00
CA ASP A 32 -21.25 -56.85 -4.69
C ASP A 32 -20.11 -57.86 -4.42
N ASP A 33 -20.39 -58.69 -3.42
CA ASP A 33 -19.95 -60.03 -3.01
C ASP A 33 -18.47 -60.54 -2.98
N LEU A 34 -18.03 -60.75 -1.72
CA LEU A 34 -17.40 -61.91 -1.06
C LEU A 34 -16.66 -63.00 -1.88
N THR A 35 -15.38 -63.27 -1.53
CA THR A 35 -14.95 -64.51 -0.81
C THR A 35 -13.42 -64.58 -0.50
N ALA A 36 -13.12 -65.00 0.73
CA ALA A 36 -12.03 -65.90 1.16
C ALA A 36 -10.53 -65.47 1.24
N LEU A 37 -10.07 -65.42 2.52
CA LEU A 37 -8.80 -65.94 3.08
C LEU A 37 -7.50 -65.08 3.09
N ARG A 38 -7.09 -64.69 4.32
CA ARG A 38 -5.70 -64.48 4.80
C ARG A 38 -5.07 -65.85 5.20
N PRO A 39 -3.77 -65.99 5.60
CA PRO A 39 -2.73 -64.99 5.90
C PRO A 39 -1.29 -65.29 5.36
N GLY A 40 -0.37 -64.32 5.47
CA GLY A 40 1.08 -64.59 5.37
C GLY A 40 1.97 -63.34 5.33
N SER A 41 2.57 -62.98 6.48
CA SER A 41 3.85 -62.25 6.61
C SER A 41 5.01 -63.27 6.53
N PRO A 42 6.32 -62.92 6.37
CA PRO A 42 7.01 -61.77 6.96
C PRO A 42 8.18 -61.12 6.15
N ASN A 43 8.80 -60.11 6.78
CA ASN A 43 10.05 -59.38 6.49
C ASN A 43 11.20 -60.14 5.80
N ASP A 44 11.96 -59.40 4.98
CA ASP A 44 13.44 -59.28 5.00
C ASP A 44 13.82 -58.11 4.06
N SER A 45 14.54 -57.05 4.46
CA SER A 45 15.92 -56.90 4.99
C SER A 45 17.04 -57.20 3.99
N SER A 46 17.77 -56.11 3.70
CA SER A 46 19.22 -56.04 3.43
C SER A 46 19.77 -56.37 2.04
N SER A 47 20.50 -55.41 1.48
CA SER A 47 21.93 -55.57 1.12
C SER A 47 22.43 -54.33 0.34
N SER A 48 23.43 -53.60 0.86
CA SER A 48 24.88 -53.71 0.52
C SER A 48 25.24 -52.83 -0.69
N ALA A 49 26.38 -52.17 -0.85
CA ALA A 49 27.72 -52.26 -0.28
C ALA A 49 28.41 -50.89 -0.54
N SER A 50 29.12 -50.31 0.44
CA SER A 50 30.60 -50.30 0.56
C SER A 50 31.36 -49.47 -0.47
N SER A 51 32.12 -48.46 0.01
CA SER A 51 33.56 -48.30 -0.28
C SER A 51 34.24 -47.30 0.67
N THR A 52 35.14 -47.87 1.48
CA THR A 52 36.31 -47.31 2.19
C THR A 52 37.26 -46.56 1.23
N SER A 53 38.19 -45.67 1.55
CA SER A 53 38.82 -45.15 2.77
C SER A 53 39.71 -43.96 2.32
N SER A 54 39.81 -42.89 3.12
CA SER A 54 41.06 -42.13 3.25
C SER A 54 41.11 -41.45 4.61
N THR A 55 42.18 -41.78 5.32
CA THR A 55 42.52 -41.39 6.69
C THR A 55 42.90 -39.92 6.77
N GLY A 56 42.18 -39.18 7.61
CA GLY A 56 42.57 -37.84 8.08
C GLY A 56 41.88 -37.58 9.42
N THR A 57 42.57 -37.91 10.51
CA THR A 57 42.04 -37.77 11.87
C THR A 57 41.95 -36.29 12.26
N ILE A 58 40.76 -35.70 12.15
CA ILE A 58 40.41 -34.45 12.83
C ILE A 58 39.39 -34.80 13.90
N VAL A 59 39.78 -34.66 15.17
CA VAL A 59 38.91 -34.77 16.34
C VAL A 59 37.95 -33.58 16.35
N PRO A 60 36.62 -33.76 16.22
CA PRO A 60 35.67 -32.66 16.37
C PRO A 60 35.36 -32.46 17.85
N SER A 61 35.50 -31.22 18.32
CA SER A 61 35.12 -30.79 19.66
C SER A 61 33.66 -31.12 19.97
N PRO A 62 33.33 -31.61 21.18
CA PRO A 62 31.98 -32.01 21.56
C PRO A 62 31.14 -30.79 21.96
N SER A 63 30.75 -29.97 20.99
CA SER A 63 29.77 -28.90 21.23
C SER A 63 29.11 -28.47 19.93
N ARG A 64 28.26 -29.32 19.36
CA ARG A 64 27.21 -28.88 18.42
C ARG A 64 26.15 -29.97 18.27
N ASN A 65 25.00 -29.74 18.90
CA ASN A 65 23.77 -30.48 18.68
C ASN A 65 23.38 -30.38 17.19
N LEU A 66 23.79 -31.35 16.39
CA LEU A 66 23.52 -31.41 14.94
C LEU A 66 22.14 -31.99 14.60
N PHE A 67 21.26 -32.19 15.59
CA PHE A 67 19.89 -32.68 15.42
C PHE A 67 18.87 -31.99 16.33
N GLU A 68 19.01 -30.68 16.54
CA GLU A 68 17.99 -29.90 17.26
C GLU A 68 17.04 -29.22 16.27
N LYS A 69 15.75 -29.60 16.29
CA LYS A 69 14.69 -29.03 15.44
C LYS A 69 14.62 -27.50 15.59
N PRO A 70 14.88 -26.70 14.53
CA PRO A 70 14.95 -25.24 14.63
C PRO A 70 13.57 -24.58 14.40
N ARG A 71 12.47 -25.13 14.92
CA ARG A 71 11.15 -24.52 14.67
C ARG A 71 10.82 -23.39 15.64
N SER A 72 11.03 -23.52 16.95
CA SER A 72 10.58 -22.51 17.91
C SER A 72 11.43 -21.22 17.92
N ALA A 73 12.76 -21.32 17.81
CA ALA A 73 13.64 -20.15 17.79
C ALA A 73 13.59 -19.40 16.44
N ALA A 74 13.49 -20.11 15.31
CA ALA A 74 13.34 -19.49 13.99
C ALA A 74 11.97 -18.82 13.81
N ILE A 75 10.90 -19.36 14.39
CA ILE A 75 9.57 -18.73 14.39
C ILE A 75 9.58 -17.42 15.19
N LYS A 76 10.26 -17.39 16.36
CA LYS A 76 10.45 -16.13 17.12
C LYS A 76 11.22 -15.08 16.31
N SER A 77 12.21 -15.49 15.51
CA SER A 77 12.95 -14.60 14.61
C SER A 77 12.10 -14.05 13.45
N ARG A 78 11.24 -14.88 12.84
CA ARG A 78 10.42 -14.47 11.68
C ARG A 78 9.32 -13.47 12.02
N ASN A 79 8.87 -13.43 13.26
CA ASN A 79 7.85 -12.47 13.73
C ASN A 79 8.44 -11.39 14.63
N ALA A 80 9.78 -11.30 14.75
CA ALA A 80 10.41 -10.23 15.49
C ALA A 80 10.24 -8.89 14.74
N PRO A 81 9.89 -7.79 15.42
CA PRO A 81 9.84 -6.47 14.84
C PRO A 81 11.13 -6.11 14.10
N LEU A 82 11.00 -5.38 13.00
CA LEU A 82 12.12 -4.70 12.33
C LEU A 82 12.08 -3.23 12.70
N PRO A 83 13.24 -2.59 12.91
CA PRO A 83 13.29 -1.17 13.23
C PRO A 83 13.05 -0.33 11.96
N TRP A 84 12.62 0.92 12.13
CA TRP A 84 12.26 1.80 11.02
C TRP A 84 13.47 2.31 10.24
N ASP A 85 14.63 2.40 10.90
CA ASP A 85 15.90 2.94 10.40
C ASP A 85 16.59 2.02 9.36
N ASP A 86 16.11 0.77 9.24
CA ASP A 86 16.43 -0.10 8.10
C ASP A 86 15.79 0.38 6.77
N PHE A 87 14.79 1.27 6.83
CA PHE A 87 13.96 1.66 5.68
C PHE A 87 13.97 3.17 5.39
N PHE A 88 14.15 4.00 6.42
CA PHE A 88 14.21 5.47 6.32
C PHE A 88 15.46 6.02 6.98
N THR A 89 15.93 7.18 6.52
CA THR A 89 17.16 7.79 7.07
C THR A 89 16.93 8.62 8.33
N GLN A 90 15.71 9.14 8.54
CA GLN A 90 15.38 10.06 9.63
C GLN A 90 13.96 9.80 10.13
N ASP A 91 13.74 9.92 11.43
CA ASP A 91 12.44 10.12 12.07
C ASP A 91 12.36 11.57 12.58
N LEU A 92 11.30 12.29 12.23
CA LEU A 92 11.15 13.70 12.53
C LEU A 92 9.79 13.98 13.14
N ALA A 93 9.73 14.98 14.01
CA ALA A 93 8.50 15.46 14.61
C ALA A 93 8.35 16.98 14.41
N PHE A 94 7.12 17.42 14.11
CA PHE A 94 6.80 18.82 13.86
C PHE A 94 5.54 19.25 14.60
N ASP A 95 5.63 20.37 15.32
CA ASP A 95 4.52 20.91 16.10
C ASP A 95 3.70 21.89 15.27
N GLN A 96 2.42 21.56 15.05
CA GLN A 96 1.43 22.47 14.51
C GLN A 96 0.53 22.96 15.64
N LYS A 97 0.58 24.27 15.92
CA LYS A 97 -0.30 24.91 16.90
C LYS A 97 -1.53 25.46 16.19
N THR A 98 -2.71 24.99 16.58
CA THR A 98 -4.00 25.57 16.20
C THR A 98 -4.56 26.35 17.41
N PRO A 99 -5.64 27.13 17.24
CA PRO A 99 -6.27 27.83 18.36
C PRO A 99 -6.80 26.90 19.46
N SER A 100 -7.13 25.64 19.13
CA SER A 100 -7.75 24.68 20.05
C SER A 100 -6.78 23.61 20.56
N GLU A 101 -5.74 23.28 19.80
CA GLU A 101 -4.90 22.12 20.05
C GLU A 101 -3.48 22.28 19.46
N THR A 102 -2.57 21.44 19.94
CA THR A 102 -1.24 21.25 19.34
C THR A 102 -1.17 19.84 18.79
N ILE A 103 -0.84 19.73 17.51
CA ILE A 103 -0.61 18.46 16.83
C ILE A 103 0.89 18.26 16.71
N HIS A 104 1.37 17.16 17.25
CA HIS A 104 2.74 16.69 17.11
C HIS A 104 2.77 15.69 15.95
N HIS A 105 3.05 16.19 14.74
CA HIS A 105 3.13 15.37 13.53
C HIS A 105 4.41 14.55 13.53
N HIS A 106 4.30 13.26 13.27
CA HIS A 106 5.43 12.36 13.14
C HIS A 106 5.61 11.89 11.69
N VAL A 107 6.85 11.87 11.21
CA VAL A 107 7.18 11.46 9.85
C VAL A 107 8.49 10.68 9.78
N TYR A 108 8.58 9.82 8.77
CA TYR A 108 9.81 9.17 8.35
C TYR A 108 10.28 9.78 7.03
N LEU A 109 11.57 10.10 6.94
CA LEU A 109 12.14 10.80 5.78
C LEU A 109 13.41 10.12 5.29
N THR A 110 13.46 9.90 3.98
CA THR A 110 14.70 9.79 3.20
C THR A 110 14.75 10.99 2.26
N PRO A 111 15.67 11.95 2.46
CA PRO A 111 15.67 13.18 1.68
C PRO A 111 16.11 12.93 0.23
N PRO A 112 15.54 13.66 -0.75
CA PRO A 112 15.98 13.60 -2.12
C PRO A 112 17.38 14.20 -2.28
N SER A 113 18.07 13.77 -3.33
CA SER A 113 19.21 14.51 -3.88
C SER A 113 18.74 15.84 -4.52
N ALA A 114 19.67 16.73 -4.84
CA ALA A 114 19.36 18.08 -5.33
C ALA A 114 18.46 18.14 -6.59
N SER A 115 18.40 17.07 -7.39
CA SER A 115 17.61 17.00 -8.63
C SER A 115 16.51 15.93 -8.61
N GLY A 116 16.27 15.28 -7.47
CA GLY A 116 15.29 14.20 -7.39
C GLY A 116 13.92 14.65 -6.89
N PRO A 117 12.86 13.90 -7.20
CA PRO A 117 11.52 14.21 -6.68
C PRO A 117 11.40 13.83 -5.21
N LEU A 118 10.41 14.43 -4.55
CA LEU A 118 9.93 13.97 -3.25
C LEU A 118 8.64 13.17 -3.43
N ILE A 119 8.69 11.88 -3.12
CA ILE A 119 7.51 11.02 -3.06
C ILE A 119 6.92 11.14 -1.65
N VAL A 120 5.74 11.74 -1.52
CA VAL A 120 5.06 11.87 -0.23
C VAL A 120 3.98 10.79 -0.15
N THR A 121 4.02 9.99 0.91
CA THR A 121 3.14 8.83 1.07
C THR A 121 2.17 9.02 2.23
N HIS A 122 0.90 8.65 2.02
CA HIS A 122 -0.14 8.70 3.05
C HIS A 122 -0.80 7.33 3.20
N HIS A 123 -0.78 6.79 4.41
CA HIS A 123 -1.34 5.47 4.72
C HIS A 123 -2.87 5.47 4.81
N GLY A 124 -3.46 4.27 4.81
CA GLY A 124 -4.89 4.07 5.04
C GLY A 124 -5.29 4.15 6.51
N ALA A 125 -6.59 4.21 6.79
CA ALA A 125 -7.09 4.32 8.16
C ALA A 125 -6.68 3.11 9.02
N GLY A 126 -6.28 3.35 10.27
CA GLY A 126 -5.77 2.34 11.19
C GLY A 126 -4.36 1.82 10.88
N SER A 127 -3.65 2.45 9.92
CA SER A 127 -2.27 2.14 9.56
C SER A 127 -1.27 3.20 10.05
N SER A 128 -0.06 3.26 9.51
CA SER A 128 0.94 4.28 9.82
C SER A 128 1.86 4.54 8.61
N GLY A 129 2.73 5.54 8.67
CA GLY A 129 3.74 5.80 7.63
C GLY A 129 4.64 4.59 7.35
N LEU A 130 4.84 3.72 8.35
CA LEU A 130 5.62 2.49 8.16
C LEU A 130 4.97 1.47 7.21
N SER A 131 3.70 1.62 6.85
CA SER A 131 3.08 0.84 5.76
C SER A 131 3.74 1.11 4.39
N PHE A 132 4.51 2.18 4.23
CA PHE A 132 5.31 2.44 3.03
C PHE A 132 6.80 2.11 3.19
N ALA A 133 7.22 1.49 4.29
CA ALA A 133 8.63 1.19 4.55
C ALA A 133 9.23 0.27 3.46
N ALA A 134 8.59 -0.88 3.19
CA ALA A 134 9.07 -1.81 2.17
C ALA A 134 9.04 -1.18 0.75
N PHE A 135 8.00 -0.40 0.44
CA PHE A 135 7.91 0.38 -0.80
C PHE A 135 9.08 1.37 -0.95
N THR A 136 9.46 2.05 0.13
CA THR A 136 10.53 3.06 0.15
C THR A 136 11.86 2.46 -0.28
N VAL A 137 12.21 1.28 0.26
CA VAL A 137 13.44 0.58 -0.13
C VAL A 137 13.42 0.20 -1.61
N GLU A 138 12.29 -0.29 -2.13
CA GLU A 138 12.19 -0.70 -3.53
C GLU A 138 12.20 0.49 -4.50
N VAL A 139 11.54 1.61 -4.18
CA VAL A 139 11.49 2.77 -5.07
C VAL A 139 12.84 3.47 -5.15
N LEU A 140 13.61 3.51 -4.06
CA LEU A 140 14.94 4.11 -4.03
C LEU A 140 15.99 3.27 -4.79
N LYS A 141 15.79 1.95 -4.95
CA LYS A 141 16.62 1.15 -5.87
C LYS A 141 16.45 1.57 -7.33
N ILE A 142 15.24 2.02 -7.70
CA ILE A 142 14.88 2.38 -9.07
C ILE A 142 15.17 3.87 -9.34
N LEU A 143 14.92 4.72 -8.34
CA LEU A 143 15.14 6.16 -8.34
C LEU A 143 16.07 6.56 -7.19
N PRO A 144 17.39 6.33 -7.31
CA PRO A 144 18.35 6.57 -6.21
C PRO A 144 18.45 8.05 -5.81
N ASN A 145 18.01 8.95 -6.69
CA ASN A 145 18.02 10.40 -6.46
C ASN A 145 16.75 10.90 -5.76
N ALA A 146 15.67 10.11 -5.74
CA ALA A 146 14.40 10.50 -5.14
C ALA A 146 14.48 10.50 -3.60
N GLY A 147 13.57 11.25 -3.00
CA GLY A 147 13.30 11.20 -1.57
C GLY A 147 11.93 10.59 -1.31
N VAL A 148 11.74 10.04 -0.11
CA VAL A 148 10.44 9.56 0.35
C VAL A 148 10.13 10.18 1.70
N LEU A 149 8.98 10.84 1.79
CA LEU A 149 8.40 11.36 3.03
C LEU A 149 7.16 10.54 3.34
N SER A 150 7.18 9.80 4.44
CA SER A 150 6.02 9.02 4.90
C SER A 150 5.55 9.53 6.24
N LEU A 151 4.33 10.04 6.30
CA LEU A 151 3.78 10.64 7.51
C LEU A 151 2.87 9.66 8.25
N ASP A 152 2.81 9.81 9.57
CA ASP A 152 1.75 9.29 10.40
C ASP A 152 0.60 10.30 10.42
N ALA A 153 -0.59 9.91 9.97
CA ALA A 153 -1.77 10.77 10.01
C ALA A 153 -2.17 11.07 11.46
N ARG A 154 -2.94 12.14 11.65
CA ARG A 154 -3.57 12.47 12.93
C ARG A 154 -4.27 11.24 13.55
N GLY A 155 -3.98 10.97 14.83
CA GLY A 155 -4.55 9.82 15.54
C GLY A 155 -3.96 8.46 15.15
N HIS A 156 -2.89 8.44 14.35
CA HIS A 156 -2.21 7.25 13.87
C HIS A 156 -0.72 7.30 14.17
N GLY A 157 -0.07 6.12 14.17
CA GLY A 157 1.37 5.99 14.39
C GLY A 157 1.87 6.77 15.61
N GLN A 158 2.88 7.61 15.45
CA GLN A 158 3.37 8.43 16.57
C GLN A 158 2.83 9.86 16.57
N THR A 159 1.94 10.20 15.62
CA THR A 159 1.30 11.53 15.59
C THR A 159 0.28 11.63 16.73
N THR A 160 0.44 12.67 17.55
CA THR A 160 -0.44 12.89 18.71
C THR A 160 -1.03 14.29 18.71
N THR A 161 -2.21 14.42 19.32
CA THR A 161 -2.90 15.71 19.46
C THR A 161 -3.13 15.98 20.93
N THR A 162 -2.78 17.18 21.38
CA THR A 162 -2.98 17.65 22.74
C THR A 162 -3.80 18.93 22.73
N THR A 163 -4.78 19.02 23.63
CA THR A 163 -5.55 20.25 23.88
C THR A 163 -4.70 21.28 24.63
N LEU A 164 -5.16 22.52 24.70
CA LEU A 164 -4.49 23.58 25.48
C LEU A 164 -4.27 23.23 26.96
N SER A 165 -5.09 22.34 27.54
CA SER A 165 -4.92 21.83 28.91
C SER A 165 -3.89 20.70 29.03
N GLY A 166 -3.22 20.31 27.94
CA GLY A 166 -2.24 19.22 27.90
C GLY A 166 -2.85 17.82 27.88
N SER A 167 -4.17 17.69 27.78
CA SER A 167 -4.86 16.39 27.69
C SER A 167 -5.17 16.02 26.24
N SER A 168 -5.32 14.72 25.95
CA SER A 168 -5.82 14.26 24.66
C SER A 168 -7.24 14.78 24.40
N PRO A 169 -7.57 15.21 23.17
CA PRO A 169 -8.91 15.71 22.86
C PRO A 169 -9.94 14.58 22.96
N PRO A 170 -11.19 14.89 23.37
CA PRO A 170 -12.26 13.89 23.47
C PRO A 170 -12.68 13.34 22.10
N SER A 171 -12.53 14.13 21.05
CA SER A 171 -12.73 13.76 19.65
C SER A 171 -11.67 14.45 18.80
N GLN A 172 -11.13 13.74 17.81
CA GLN A 172 -10.23 14.33 16.83
C GLN A 172 -11.03 14.64 15.56
N ASP A 173 -10.78 15.80 14.97
CA ASP A 173 -11.26 16.10 13.63
C ASP A 173 -10.42 15.35 12.60
N LEU A 174 -11.03 14.38 11.94
CA LEU A 174 -10.42 13.56 10.90
C LEU A 174 -11.10 13.81 9.54
N SER A 175 -11.72 14.99 9.35
CA SER A 175 -12.26 15.38 8.05
C SER A 175 -11.16 15.42 6.98
N LEU A 176 -11.55 15.22 5.70
CA LEU A 176 -10.58 15.23 4.59
C LEU A 176 -9.81 16.55 4.52
N THR A 177 -10.49 17.68 4.71
CA THR A 177 -9.86 19.00 4.66
C THR A 177 -8.76 19.11 5.72
N THR A 178 -9.06 18.74 6.97
CA THR A 178 -8.07 18.77 8.07
C THR A 178 -6.89 17.84 7.79
N LEU A 179 -7.14 16.61 7.31
CA LEU A 179 -6.06 15.68 6.96
C LEU A 179 -5.22 16.17 5.77
N ALA A 180 -5.82 16.83 4.79
CA ALA A 180 -5.11 17.41 3.65
C ALA A 180 -4.24 18.62 4.07
N GLU A 181 -4.76 19.46 4.96
CA GLU A 181 -4.02 20.57 5.56
C GLU A 181 -2.85 20.07 6.41
N ASP A 182 -3.03 18.97 7.15
CA ASP A 182 -1.97 18.30 7.91
C ASP A 182 -0.82 17.85 6.97
N VAL A 183 -1.13 17.25 5.81
CA VAL A 183 -0.12 16.90 4.79
C VAL A 183 0.62 18.13 4.28
N ALA A 184 -0.12 19.19 3.94
CA ALA A 184 0.47 20.43 3.44
C ALA A 184 1.38 21.09 4.49
N PHE A 185 0.97 21.10 5.76
CA PHE A 185 1.78 21.57 6.87
C PHE A 185 3.08 20.77 6.96
N VAL A 186 2.99 19.44 7.01
CA VAL A 186 4.14 18.54 7.13
C VAL A 186 5.14 18.75 5.99
N VAL A 187 4.69 18.83 4.74
CA VAL A 187 5.57 19.06 3.59
C VAL A 187 6.32 20.38 3.71
N ASN A 188 5.65 21.44 4.16
CA ASN A 188 6.27 22.75 4.37
C ASN A 188 7.21 22.77 5.58
N ALA A 189 6.89 22.03 6.65
CA ALA A 189 7.76 21.88 7.82
C ALA A 189 9.06 21.15 7.44
N VAL A 190 8.97 20.07 6.65
CA VAL A 190 10.14 19.36 6.11
C VAL A 190 10.98 20.27 5.22
N LYS A 191 10.36 21.05 4.33
CA LYS A 191 11.07 22.04 3.51
C LYS A 191 11.90 23.00 4.37
N ALA A 192 11.30 23.53 5.44
CA ALA A 192 11.97 24.45 6.35
C ALA A 192 13.12 23.77 7.11
N TYR A 193 12.89 22.57 7.64
CA TYR A 193 13.88 21.77 8.36
C TYR A 193 15.09 21.42 7.48
N MET A 194 14.83 20.95 6.25
CA MET A 194 15.85 20.60 5.27
C MET A 194 16.49 21.80 4.59
N LYS A 195 15.99 23.02 4.87
CA LYS A 195 16.46 24.29 4.28
C LYS A 195 16.43 24.30 2.75
N TRP A 196 15.41 23.68 2.15
CA TRP A 196 15.23 23.72 0.70
C TRP A 196 14.77 25.11 0.27
N SER A 197 15.49 25.73 -0.66
CA SER A 197 15.11 27.02 -1.25
C SER A 197 13.74 26.93 -1.93
N THR A 198 13.52 25.85 -2.67
CA THR A 198 12.26 25.49 -3.31
C THR A 198 11.90 24.05 -2.97
N LEU A 199 10.61 23.73 -2.90
CA LEU A 199 10.18 22.34 -2.80
C LEU A 199 10.66 21.58 -4.05
N PRO A 200 11.17 20.35 -3.91
CA PRO A 200 11.34 19.43 -5.03
C PRO A 200 10.00 19.17 -5.72
N ASP A 201 10.06 18.62 -6.92
CA ASP A 201 8.88 18.10 -7.59
C ASP A 201 8.24 16.99 -6.74
N ILE A 202 6.93 17.07 -6.50
CA ILE A 202 6.21 16.20 -5.58
C ILE A 202 5.35 15.19 -6.35
N VAL A 203 5.43 13.94 -5.92
CA VAL A 203 4.46 12.89 -6.26
C VAL A 203 3.77 12.44 -4.97
N LEU A 204 2.45 12.61 -4.88
CA LEU A 204 1.69 12.12 -3.72
C LEU A 204 1.20 10.69 -3.98
N ILE A 205 1.37 9.77 -3.03
CA ILE A 205 0.85 8.40 -3.14
C ILE A 205 0.05 8.09 -1.87
N GLY A 206 -1.24 7.81 -2.04
CA GLY A 206 -2.14 7.57 -0.92
C GLY A 206 -2.81 6.21 -1.02
N HIS A 207 -2.86 5.47 0.10
CA HIS A 207 -3.59 4.20 0.20
C HIS A 207 -4.92 4.38 0.93
N SER A 208 -6.02 3.84 0.37
CA SER A 208 -7.35 3.87 0.99
C SER A 208 -7.74 5.30 1.43
N LEU A 209 -7.98 5.56 2.73
CA LEU A 209 -8.13 6.92 3.29
C LEU A 209 -7.05 7.88 2.77
N GLY A 210 -5.78 7.48 2.80
CA GLY A 210 -4.69 8.32 2.30
C GLY A 210 -4.82 8.66 0.83
N GLY A 211 -5.43 7.78 0.03
CA GLY A 211 -5.78 8.04 -1.37
C GLY A 211 -6.78 9.19 -1.53
N ALA A 212 -7.78 9.24 -0.64
CA ALA A 212 -8.72 10.35 -0.57
C ALA A 212 -8.04 11.65 -0.11
N VAL A 213 -7.19 11.58 0.91
CA VAL A 213 -6.45 12.74 1.43
C VAL A 213 -5.54 13.35 0.36
N VAL A 214 -4.73 12.54 -0.34
CA VAL A 214 -3.84 13.09 -1.38
C VAL A 214 -4.60 13.65 -2.59
N THR A 215 -5.79 13.11 -2.86
CA THR A 215 -6.70 13.64 -3.88
C THR A 215 -7.23 15.01 -3.45
N GLU A 216 -7.59 15.18 -2.18
CA GLU A 216 -8.03 16.46 -1.62
C GLU A 216 -6.91 17.51 -1.66
N VAL A 217 -5.68 17.13 -1.29
CA VAL A 217 -4.49 18.00 -1.41
C VAL A 217 -4.30 18.50 -2.85
N ALA A 218 -4.52 17.62 -3.84
CA ALA A 218 -4.42 17.97 -5.25
C ALA A 218 -5.58 18.85 -5.73
N HIS A 219 -6.79 18.60 -5.24
CA HIS A 219 -8.01 19.33 -5.58
C HIS A 219 -7.95 20.77 -5.09
N GLU A 220 -7.63 20.95 -3.81
CA GLU A 220 -7.49 22.25 -3.14
C GLU A 220 -6.18 22.96 -3.50
N ARG A 221 -5.29 22.29 -4.24
CA ARG A 221 -4.00 22.82 -4.70
C ARG A 221 -3.09 23.31 -3.57
N LEU A 222 -3.11 22.61 -2.44
CA LEU A 222 -2.36 23.02 -1.24
C LEU A 222 -0.84 23.05 -1.45
N LEU A 223 -0.34 22.30 -2.45
CA LEU A 223 1.08 22.28 -2.86
C LEU A 223 1.34 23.07 -4.16
N GLY A 224 0.34 23.79 -4.68
CA GLY A 224 0.49 24.63 -5.87
C GLY A 224 1.05 23.89 -7.08
N ASN A 225 2.06 24.50 -7.74
CA ASN A 225 2.63 23.99 -8.98
C ASN A 225 3.72 22.91 -8.78
N THR A 226 4.15 22.67 -7.54
CA THR A 226 5.19 21.67 -7.25
C THR A 226 4.63 20.25 -7.23
N LEU A 227 3.30 20.10 -7.12
CA LEU A 227 2.65 18.81 -7.31
C LEU A 227 2.67 18.43 -8.80
N LEU A 228 3.48 17.45 -9.15
CA LEU A 228 3.52 16.88 -10.51
C LEU A 228 2.36 15.93 -10.75
N ALA A 229 2.14 15.02 -9.80
CA ALA A 229 1.24 13.91 -9.95
C ALA A 229 0.80 13.32 -8.60
N TYR A 230 -0.31 12.59 -8.60
CA TYR A 230 -0.79 11.87 -7.43
C TYR A 230 -1.33 10.49 -7.82
N GLY A 231 -1.20 9.54 -6.89
CA GLY A 231 -1.59 8.16 -7.04
C GLY A 231 -2.48 7.69 -5.90
N VAL A 232 -3.53 6.96 -6.25
CA VAL A 232 -4.50 6.39 -5.34
C VAL A 232 -4.36 4.87 -5.37
N LEU A 233 -4.20 4.25 -4.20
CA LEU A 233 -4.03 2.81 -4.03
C LEU A 233 -5.27 2.21 -3.37
N ASP A 234 -5.88 1.25 -4.05
CA ASP A 234 -6.95 0.38 -3.58
C ASP A 234 -8.17 1.10 -2.98
N VAL A 235 -8.65 2.13 -3.69
CA VAL A 235 -9.92 2.77 -3.36
C VAL A 235 -10.59 3.32 -4.62
N VAL A 236 -11.89 3.05 -4.71
CA VAL A 236 -12.83 3.62 -5.67
C VAL A 236 -14.06 4.02 -4.86
N GLU A 237 -14.65 5.18 -5.14
CA GLU A 237 -15.78 5.72 -4.36
C GLU A 237 -16.91 4.69 -4.18
N GLY A 238 -17.40 4.11 -5.28
CA GLY A 238 -18.50 3.14 -5.23
C GLY A 238 -18.18 1.90 -4.37
N SER A 239 -17.00 1.29 -4.54
CA SER A 239 -16.62 0.11 -3.77
C SER A 239 -16.31 0.44 -2.31
N ALA A 240 -15.74 1.61 -2.04
CA ALA A 240 -15.48 2.10 -0.68
C ALA A 240 -16.79 2.25 0.09
N MET A 241 -17.78 2.93 -0.49
CA MET A 241 -19.09 3.13 0.14
C MET A 241 -19.82 1.81 0.43
N ASP A 242 -19.67 0.82 -0.45
CA ASP A 242 -20.20 -0.52 -0.20
C ASP A 242 -19.43 -1.26 0.91
N ALA A 243 -18.10 -1.15 0.93
CA ALA A 243 -17.28 -1.76 1.96
C ALA A 243 -17.57 -1.22 3.37
N LEU A 244 -17.88 0.07 3.51
CA LEU A 244 -18.22 0.71 4.79
C LEU A 244 -19.39 0.02 5.51
N LYS A 245 -20.37 -0.53 4.78
CA LYS A 245 -21.53 -1.26 5.34
C LYS A 245 -21.10 -2.51 6.12
N SER A 246 -19.95 -3.08 5.80
CA SER A 246 -19.40 -4.28 6.43
C SER A 246 -18.29 -4.00 7.44
N MET A 247 -17.90 -2.73 7.59
CA MET A 247 -16.74 -2.35 8.39
C MET A 247 -16.93 -2.62 9.88
N ASP A 248 -18.12 -2.40 10.43
CA ASP A 248 -18.42 -2.76 11.84
C ASP A 248 -18.21 -4.26 12.10
N THR A 249 -18.67 -5.11 11.17
CA THR A 249 -18.47 -6.55 11.24
C THR A 249 -16.98 -6.89 11.20
N TYR A 250 -16.22 -6.32 10.26
CA TYR A 250 -14.77 -6.52 10.19
C TYR A 250 -14.08 -6.12 11.51
N LEU A 251 -14.38 -4.93 12.04
CA LEU A 251 -13.79 -4.45 13.29
C LEU A 251 -14.11 -5.38 14.46
N SER A 252 -15.31 -5.97 14.50
CA SER A 252 -15.72 -6.91 15.56
C SER A 252 -14.95 -8.23 15.54
N THR A 253 -14.44 -8.65 14.38
CA THR A 253 -13.65 -9.89 14.24
C THR A 253 -12.19 -9.74 14.64
N ARG A 254 -11.69 -8.50 14.79
CA ARG A 254 -10.29 -8.26 15.16
C ARG A 254 -10.05 -8.64 16.63
N PRO A 255 -8.88 -9.23 16.96
CA PRO A 255 -8.47 -9.39 18.36
C PRO A 255 -8.48 -8.03 19.05
N LYS A 256 -9.06 -7.96 20.26
CA LYS A 256 -9.08 -6.72 21.05
C LYS A 256 -7.70 -6.36 21.59
N SER A 257 -6.85 -7.36 21.80
CA SER A 257 -5.49 -7.21 22.32
C SER A 257 -4.59 -8.34 21.85
N PHE A 258 -3.29 -8.15 21.98
CA PHE A 258 -2.24 -9.12 21.67
C PHE A 258 -1.32 -9.34 22.87
N PRO A 259 -0.86 -10.57 23.14
CA PRO A 259 0.08 -10.87 24.22
C PRO A 259 1.53 -10.42 23.95
N SER A 260 1.83 -9.94 22.73
CA SER A 260 3.13 -9.38 22.34
C SER A 260 3.05 -8.73 20.96
N LEU A 261 4.01 -7.88 20.61
CA LEU A 261 4.19 -7.39 19.23
C LEU A 261 4.33 -8.53 18.22
N ALA A 262 5.11 -9.56 18.56
CA ALA A 262 5.33 -10.71 17.67
C ALA A 262 4.02 -11.45 17.36
N SER A 263 3.12 -11.57 18.34
CA SER A 263 1.79 -12.16 18.09
C SER A 263 0.89 -11.27 17.23
N GLY A 264 1.02 -9.94 17.33
CA GLY A 264 0.35 -9.00 16.43
C GLY A 264 0.84 -9.15 14.97
N ILE A 265 2.15 -9.24 14.77
CA ILE A 265 2.77 -9.49 13.46
C ILE A 265 2.32 -10.85 12.89
N GLU A 266 2.31 -11.88 13.73
CA GLU A 266 1.84 -13.22 13.35
C GLU A 266 0.36 -13.21 12.95
N TRP A 267 -0.49 -12.47 13.67
CA TRP A 267 -1.90 -12.35 13.33
C TRP A 267 -2.10 -11.72 11.95
N HIS A 268 -1.44 -10.59 11.67
CA HIS A 268 -1.57 -9.89 10.37
C HIS A 268 -1.13 -10.76 9.19
N THR A 269 -0.08 -11.56 9.38
CA THR A 269 0.43 -12.47 8.34
C THR A 269 -0.47 -13.70 8.17
N LYS A 270 -0.97 -14.30 9.26
CA LYS A 270 -1.88 -15.46 9.20
C LYS A 270 -3.27 -15.10 8.69
N SER A 271 -3.82 -13.93 9.08
CA SER A 271 -5.09 -13.41 8.55
C SER A 271 -4.97 -12.98 7.09
N ARG A 272 -3.74 -12.87 6.57
CA ARG A 272 -3.41 -12.33 5.24
C ARG A 272 -3.85 -10.88 5.06
N THR A 273 -4.03 -10.14 6.17
CA THR A 273 -4.23 -8.67 6.15
C THR A 273 -2.99 -8.00 5.55
N ILE A 274 -1.80 -8.46 5.95
CA ILE A 274 -0.53 -8.10 5.32
C ILE A 274 0.15 -9.41 4.92
N ARG A 275 0.32 -9.63 3.62
CA ARG A 275 0.84 -10.89 3.07
C ARG A 275 2.37 -10.93 3.08
N ASN A 276 3.02 -9.77 3.05
CA ASN A 276 4.47 -9.66 3.06
C ASN A 276 5.01 -9.65 4.51
N THR A 277 5.81 -10.66 4.85
CA THR A 277 6.39 -10.79 6.19
C THR A 277 7.34 -9.64 6.56
N THR A 278 8.15 -9.16 5.63
CA THR A 278 9.06 -8.02 5.90
C THR A 278 8.26 -6.76 6.20
N SER A 279 7.23 -6.48 5.39
CA SER A 279 6.35 -5.33 5.60
C SER A 279 5.64 -5.41 6.95
N ALA A 280 5.02 -6.56 7.26
CA ALA A 280 4.33 -6.75 8.54
C ALA A 280 5.24 -6.54 9.75
N ARG A 281 6.52 -6.95 9.67
CA ARG A 281 7.46 -6.82 10.79
C ARG A 281 7.87 -5.37 11.08
N VAL A 282 7.86 -4.48 10.08
CA VAL A 282 8.17 -3.06 10.27
C VAL A 282 6.91 -2.22 10.49
N SER A 283 5.79 -2.53 9.83
CA SER A 283 4.57 -1.71 9.87
C SER A 283 3.66 -2.01 11.05
N VAL A 284 3.52 -3.27 11.48
CA VAL A 284 2.60 -3.63 12.58
C VAL A 284 2.98 -3.04 13.95
N PRO A 285 4.28 -2.94 14.34
CA PRO A 285 4.65 -2.39 15.64
C PRO A 285 4.08 -0.99 15.93
N SER A 286 4.01 -0.11 14.94
CA SER A 286 3.44 1.24 15.10
C SER A 286 1.91 1.23 15.23
N LEU A 287 1.23 0.15 14.82
CA LEU A 287 -0.23 0.00 14.94
C LEU A 287 -0.65 -0.43 16.35
N LEU A 288 0.31 -0.86 17.17
CA LEU A 288 0.07 -1.37 18.51
C LEU A 288 0.71 -0.47 19.57
N GLN A 289 0.12 -0.46 20.75
CA GLN A 289 0.66 0.21 21.94
C GLN A 289 0.56 -0.72 23.15
N GLU A 290 1.59 -0.72 23.99
CA GLU A 290 1.56 -1.48 25.23
C GLU A 290 0.60 -0.82 26.22
N SER A 291 -0.17 -1.65 26.92
CA SER A 291 -1.06 -1.21 27.97
C SER A 291 -0.30 -0.56 29.12
N LYS A 292 -0.76 0.62 29.56
CA LYS A 292 -0.25 1.27 30.76
C LYS A 292 -0.62 0.53 32.05
N THR A 293 -1.69 -0.27 32.02
CA THR A 293 -2.23 -0.97 33.20
C THR A 293 -1.79 -2.43 33.28
N THR A 294 -1.71 -3.13 32.15
CA THR A 294 -1.38 -4.56 32.09
C THR A 294 -0.14 -4.80 31.25
N LYS A 295 1.03 -4.90 31.89
CA LYS A 295 2.31 -5.18 31.20
C LYS A 295 2.20 -6.42 30.33
N GLY A 296 2.80 -6.36 29.14
CA GLY A 296 2.78 -7.47 28.18
C GLY A 296 1.48 -7.59 27.37
N THR A 297 0.48 -6.72 27.59
CA THR A 297 -0.72 -6.67 26.75
C THR A 297 -0.65 -5.48 25.81
N TRP A 298 -0.86 -5.73 24.52
CA TRP A 298 -0.81 -4.74 23.45
C TRP A 298 -2.19 -4.50 22.88
N TYR A 299 -2.54 -3.25 22.63
CA TYR A 299 -3.82 -2.83 22.05
C TYR A 299 -3.59 -2.11 20.74
N TRP A 300 -4.63 -2.06 19.90
CA TRP A 300 -4.64 -1.18 18.74
C TRP A 300 -4.42 0.26 19.19
N ARG A 301 -3.48 0.94 18.54
CA ARG A 301 -3.15 2.32 18.83
C ARG A 301 -4.28 3.26 18.44
N THR A 302 -4.82 3.07 17.24
CA THR A 302 -5.93 3.86 16.72
C THR A 302 -7.25 3.15 17.00
N ASP A 303 -8.17 3.83 17.68
CA ASP A 303 -9.56 3.40 17.73
C ASP A 303 -10.26 3.74 16.41
N LEU A 304 -10.18 2.81 15.47
CA LEU A 304 -10.74 3.00 14.14
C LEU A 304 -12.27 3.20 14.19
N ALA A 305 -12.96 2.59 15.17
CA ALA A 305 -14.41 2.75 15.30
C ALA A 305 -14.81 4.20 15.66
N ALA A 306 -13.99 4.90 16.45
CA ALA A 306 -14.20 6.30 16.79
C ALA A 306 -14.15 7.23 15.57
N THR A 307 -13.54 6.79 14.46
CA THR A 307 -13.42 7.57 13.22
C THR A 307 -14.62 7.41 12.28
N LYS A 308 -15.57 6.51 12.62
CA LYS A 308 -16.77 6.22 11.82
C LYS A 308 -17.56 7.44 11.34
N PRO A 309 -17.74 8.51 12.14
CA PRO A 309 -18.48 9.69 11.69
C PRO A 309 -17.92 10.35 10.42
N PHE A 310 -16.65 10.10 10.07
CA PHE A 310 -15.99 10.72 8.92
C PHE A 310 -15.92 9.82 7.68
N TRP A 311 -16.24 8.53 7.81
CA TRP A 311 -15.95 7.54 6.76
C TRP A 311 -16.65 7.81 5.44
N GLU A 312 -17.92 8.20 5.46
CA GLU A 312 -18.67 8.51 4.23
C GLU A 312 -18.07 9.74 3.53
N ASP A 313 -17.81 10.80 4.30
CA ASP A 313 -17.24 12.05 3.79
C ASP A 313 -15.81 11.90 3.26
N TRP A 314 -15.10 10.83 3.62
CA TRP A 314 -13.80 10.50 3.03
C TRP A 314 -13.88 10.07 1.57
N PHE A 315 -15.02 9.50 1.13
CA PHE A 315 -15.11 8.88 -0.19
C PHE A 315 -16.14 9.53 -1.10
N ILE A 316 -17.12 10.24 -0.55
CA ILE A 316 -18.13 10.96 -1.34
C ILE A 316 -17.45 11.97 -2.29
N GLY A 317 -17.71 11.82 -3.59
CA GLY A 317 -17.14 12.66 -4.65
C GLY A 317 -15.65 12.44 -4.92
N LEU A 318 -15.04 11.39 -4.36
CA LEU A 318 -13.63 11.08 -4.56
C LEU A 318 -13.30 10.88 -6.04
N SER A 319 -14.13 10.15 -6.78
CA SER A 319 -13.85 9.83 -8.19
C SER A 319 -13.87 11.07 -9.06
N LYS A 320 -14.83 11.96 -8.84
CA LYS A 320 -14.91 13.27 -9.50
C LYS A 320 -13.70 14.14 -9.16
N LYS A 321 -13.40 14.32 -7.87
CA LYS A 321 -12.24 15.11 -7.42
C LYS A 321 -10.94 14.54 -7.99
N PHE A 322 -10.80 13.21 -8.00
CA PHE A 322 -9.66 12.53 -8.61
C PHE A 322 -9.52 12.88 -10.09
N LEU A 323 -10.59 12.88 -10.88
CA LEU A 323 -10.50 13.15 -12.32
C LEU A 323 -10.32 14.64 -12.67
N GLU A 324 -10.91 15.54 -11.90
CA GLU A 324 -10.89 17.00 -12.15
C GLU A 324 -9.59 17.68 -11.67
N SER A 325 -8.87 17.06 -10.73
CA SER A 325 -7.68 17.66 -10.13
C SER A 325 -6.46 17.66 -11.08
N ARG A 326 -5.58 18.64 -10.87
CA ARG A 326 -4.40 18.88 -11.71
C ARG A 326 -3.26 17.94 -11.36
N GLY A 327 -2.50 17.56 -12.39
CA GLY A 327 -1.34 16.66 -12.27
C GLY A 327 -1.59 15.31 -12.93
N GLY A 328 -0.51 14.53 -13.07
CA GLY A 328 -0.60 13.13 -13.47
C GLY A 328 -1.46 12.35 -12.46
N LYS A 329 -2.22 11.38 -12.95
CA LYS A 329 -3.14 10.57 -12.13
C LYS A 329 -2.80 9.09 -12.26
N LEU A 330 -2.61 8.41 -11.14
CA LEU A 330 -2.38 6.97 -11.06
C LEU A 330 -3.46 6.34 -10.18
N LEU A 331 -4.02 5.22 -10.62
CA LEU A 331 -4.89 4.36 -9.82
C LEU A 331 -4.30 2.94 -9.83
N LEU A 332 -3.96 2.42 -8.65
CA LEU A 332 -3.55 1.02 -8.47
C LEU A 332 -4.63 0.27 -7.71
N LEU A 333 -5.08 -0.88 -8.22
CA LEU A 333 -6.11 -1.71 -7.57
C LEU A 333 -5.60 -3.12 -7.32
N ALA A 334 -5.97 -3.73 -6.21
CA ALA A 334 -5.63 -5.12 -5.89
C ALA A 334 -6.51 -6.08 -6.68
N GLY A 335 -7.79 -5.76 -6.84
CA GLY A 335 -8.76 -6.59 -7.55
C GLY A 335 -9.44 -5.88 -8.71
N THR A 336 -10.39 -6.58 -9.33
CA THR A 336 -11.40 -5.94 -10.17
C THR A 336 -12.44 -5.28 -9.28
N ASP A 337 -12.01 -4.36 -8.41
CA ASP A 337 -12.96 -3.40 -7.84
C ASP A 337 -13.68 -2.78 -9.02
N ARG A 338 -15.02 -2.76 -8.94
CA ARG A 338 -15.81 -2.21 -10.03
C ARG A 338 -15.50 -0.72 -10.05
N LEU A 339 -14.72 -0.30 -11.05
CA LEU A 339 -14.61 1.10 -11.40
C LEU A 339 -16.02 1.65 -11.45
N ASP A 340 -16.28 2.72 -10.71
CA ASP A 340 -17.56 3.39 -10.83
C ASP A 340 -17.71 3.99 -12.23
N LYS A 341 -18.90 4.52 -12.49
CA LYS A 341 -19.23 5.10 -13.79
C LYS A 341 -18.24 6.21 -14.18
N GLU A 342 -17.84 7.07 -13.24
CA GLU A 342 -16.97 8.21 -13.51
C GLU A 342 -15.55 7.75 -13.85
N LEU A 343 -14.97 6.86 -13.05
CA LEU A 343 -13.65 6.29 -13.29
C LEU A 343 -13.61 5.43 -14.55
N THR A 344 -14.69 4.72 -14.88
CA THR A 344 -14.82 3.99 -16.15
C THR A 344 -14.76 4.94 -17.34
N ILE A 345 -15.54 6.03 -17.30
CA ILE A 345 -15.51 7.05 -18.36
C ILE A 345 -14.14 7.71 -18.44
N GLY A 346 -13.56 8.07 -17.29
CA GLY A 346 -12.23 8.68 -17.21
C GLY A 346 -11.13 7.77 -17.78
N GLN A 347 -11.23 6.46 -17.54
CA GLN A 347 -10.30 5.48 -18.08
C GLN A 347 -10.42 5.35 -19.60
N MET A 348 -11.65 5.26 -20.12
CA MET A 348 -11.91 5.22 -21.57
C MET A 348 -11.44 6.49 -22.27
N GLN A 349 -11.40 7.63 -21.56
CA GLN A 349 -10.88 8.90 -22.05
C GLN A 349 -9.35 9.07 -21.84
N GLY A 350 -8.67 8.10 -21.23
CA GLY A 350 -7.24 8.15 -20.97
C GLY A 350 -6.83 9.23 -19.94
N LYS A 351 -7.73 9.60 -19.02
CA LYS A 351 -7.48 10.68 -18.04
C LYS A 351 -6.48 10.31 -16.93
N TYR A 352 -6.25 9.02 -16.71
CA TYR A 352 -5.35 8.51 -15.69
C TYR A 352 -4.70 7.20 -16.12
N GLN A 353 -3.64 6.81 -15.43
CA GLN A 353 -3.00 5.51 -15.57
C GLN A 353 -3.64 4.53 -14.57
N LEU A 354 -4.08 3.38 -15.05
CA LEU A 354 -4.65 2.31 -14.24
C LEU A 354 -3.74 1.08 -14.30
N GLN A 355 -3.47 0.46 -13.16
CA GLN A 355 -2.80 -0.83 -13.09
C GLN A 355 -3.43 -1.69 -12.00
N VAL A 356 -3.59 -2.99 -12.27
CA VAL A 356 -4.22 -3.94 -11.34
C VAL A 356 -3.21 -5.00 -10.91
N PHE A 357 -3.15 -5.32 -9.62
CA PHE A 357 -2.29 -6.31 -8.99
C PHE A 357 -3.13 -7.43 -8.32
N PRO A 358 -3.64 -8.41 -9.09
CA PRO A 358 -4.57 -9.46 -8.60
C PRO A 358 -4.00 -10.34 -7.47
N GLU A 359 -2.67 -10.33 -7.28
CA GLU A 359 -1.99 -11.10 -6.24
C GLU A 359 -1.94 -10.37 -4.88
N ALA A 360 -2.20 -9.06 -4.85
CA ALA A 360 -2.23 -8.26 -3.64
C ALA A 360 -3.57 -8.43 -2.90
N GLY A 361 -3.55 -8.28 -1.58
CA GLY A 361 -4.74 -7.92 -0.82
C GLY A 361 -4.91 -6.39 -0.80
N HIS A 362 -5.63 -5.89 0.21
CA HIS A 362 -5.95 -4.47 0.31
C HIS A 362 -4.72 -3.55 0.37
N PHE A 363 -3.65 -4.00 1.04
CA PHE A 363 -2.42 -3.22 1.24
C PHE A 363 -1.43 -3.46 0.11
N ILE A 364 -1.74 -2.96 -1.10
CA ILE A 364 -0.94 -3.16 -2.32
C ILE A 364 0.54 -2.79 -2.12
N GLN A 365 0.81 -1.66 -1.46
CA GLN A 365 2.15 -1.18 -1.17
C GLN A 365 2.93 -2.07 -0.19
N GLU A 366 2.24 -2.83 0.67
CA GLU A 366 2.85 -3.76 1.61
C GLU A 366 3.02 -5.14 0.99
N ASP A 367 2.01 -5.61 0.24
CA ASP A 367 1.97 -6.94 -0.34
C ASP A 367 2.87 -7.08 -1.57
N GLN A 368 2.92 -6.05 -2.42
CA GLN A 368 3.67 -6.02 -3.68
C GLN A 368 4.57 -4.76 -3.78
N PRO A 369 5.47 -4.49 -2.80
CA PRO A 369 6.23 -3.25 -2.72
C PRO A 369 7.08 -3.00 -3.96
N ALA A 370 7.72 -4.03 -4.51
CA ALA A 370 8.57 -3.91 -5.71
C ALA A 370 7.77 -3.55 -6.96
N LYS A 371 6.59 -4.16 -7.17
CA LYS A 371 5.72 -3.83 -8.30
C LYS A 371 5.13 -2.42 -8.15
N THR A 372 4.71 -2.05 -6.93
CA THR A 372 4.22 -0.71 -6.61
C THR A 372 5.30 0.35 -6.87
N ALA A 373 6.53 0.11 -6.40
CA ALA A 373 7.69 0.97 -6.63
C ALA A 373 8.00 1.14 -8.12
N GLN A 374 7.99 0.06 -8.90
CA GLN A 374 8.22 0.12 -10.34
C GLN A 374 7.18 1.00 -11.05
N VAL A 375 5.89 0.80 -10.74
CA VAL A 375 4.83 1.59 -11.38
C VAL A 375 4.90 3.06 -10.97
N VAL A 376 5.16 3.36 -9.70
CA VAL A 376 5.32 4.76 -9.24
C VAL A 376 6.55 5.41 -9.87
N ALA A 377 7.66 4.69 -10.02
CA ALA A 377 8.86 5.22 -10.66
C ALA A 377 8.65 5.52 -12.15
N ASP A 378 8.01 4.62 -12.89
CA ASP A 378 7.69 4.83 -14.30
C ASP A 378 6.67 5.95 -14.48
N PHE A 379 5.70 6.03 -13.57
CA PHE A 379 4.73 7.11 -13.53
C PHE A 379 5.39 8.47 -13.27
N TYR A 380 6.33 8.57 -12.33
CA TYR A 380 7.13 9.77 -12.12
C TYR A 380 7.89 10.16 -13.40
N LYS A 381 8.67 9.23 -13.97
CA LYS A 381 9.48 9.49 -15.19
C LYS A 381 8.64 10.01 -16.36
N ARG A 382 7.41 9.52 -16.51
CA ARG A 382 6.48 9.98 -17.55
C ARG A 382 5.95 11.39 -17.32
N ASN A 383 5.82 11.81 -16.07
CA ASN A 383 5.28 13.13 -15.69
C ASN A 383 6.38 14.17 -15.41
N ASP A 384 7.64 13.72 -15.34
CA ASP A 384 8.80 14.58 -15.15
C ASP A 384 8.91 15.59 -16.30
N ARG A 385 8.86 16.88 -15.95
CA ARG A 385 8.85 17.99 -16.91
C ARG A 385 10.25 18.39 -17.33
N THR A 386 11.30 17.92 -16.66
CA THR A 386 12.69 18.28 -16.96
C THR A 386 13.13 17.83 -18.37
N GLY A 387 12.55 16.75 -18.88
CA GLY A 387 12.80 16.25 -20.25
C GLY A 387 12.00 16.96 -21.35
N LEU A 388 10.97 17.74 -21.00
CA LEU A 388 10.09 18.44 -21.94
C LEU A 388 10.54 19.90 -22.13
N VAL A 389 11.75 20.11 -22.63
CA VAL A 389 12.10 21.37 -23.29
C VAL A 389 11.44 21.36 -24.66
N LEU A 390 10.15 21.71 -24.72
CA LEU A 390 9.53 22.04 -25.99
C LEU A 390 10.35 23.19 -26.61
N PRO A 391 10.70 23.12 -27.91
CA PRO A 391 11.34 24.24 -28.58
C PRO A 391 10.49 25.50 -28.33
N PRO A 392 11.09 26.61 -27.88
CA PRO A 392 10.34 27.83 -27.65
C PRO A 392 9.55 28.18 -28.91
N LYS A 393 8.30 28.62 -28.74
CA LYS A 393 7.43 28.95 -29.87
C LYS A 393 8.16 29.95 -30.76
N VAL A 394 8.04 29.79 -32.08
CA VAL A 394 8.70 30.66 -33.06
C VAL A 394 8.38 32.14 -32.80
N ASP A 395 7.17 32.45 -32.35
CA ASP A 395 6.76 33.81 -31.97
C ASP A 395 7.53 34.37 -30.77
N ASP A 396 7.85 33.53 -29.78
CA ASP A 396 8.65 33.94 -28.62
C ASP A 396 10.11 34.12 -29.00
N LEU A 397 10.63 33.31 -29.93
CA LEU A 397 11.96 33.47 -30.50
C LEU A 397 12.08 34.75 -31.35
N ILE A 398 11.03 35.11 -32.09
CA ILE A 398 10.95 36.38 -32.84
C ILE A 398 10.88 37.56 -31.87
N ARG A 399 10.06 37.48 -30.81
CA ARG A 399 9.99 38.51 -29.75
C ARG A 399 11.29 38.68 -28.98
N GLN A 400 12.04 37.60 -28.78
CA GLN A 400 13.37 37.62 -28.16
C GLN A 400 14.49 38.05 -29.12
N GLY A 401 14.19 38.38 -30.38
CA GLY A 401 15.17 38.79 -31.39
C GLY A 401 16.10 37.65 -31.85
N LYS A 402 15.80 36.40 -31.49
CA LYS A 402 16.58 35.20 -31.83
C LYS A 402 16.23 34.63 -33.20
N LEU A 403 15.11 35.05 -33.79
CA LEU A 403 14.67 34.70 -35.15
C LEU A 403 14.12 35.93 -35.87
N LYS A 404 14.44 36.07 -37.16
CA LYS A 404 13.86 37.12 -38.01
C LYS A 404 12.45 36.72 -38.47
N PRO A 405 11.47 37.64 -38.48
CA PRO A 405 10.17 37.39 -39.09
C PRO A 405 10.33 37.03 -40.57
N ALA A 406 9.57 36.04 -41.05
CA ALA A 406 9.53 35.72 -42.47
C ALA A 406 8.94 36.92 -43.24
N GLY A 407 9.79 37.65 -43.97
CA GLY A 407 9.35 38.77 -44.82
C GLY A 407 10.24 40.01 -44.85
N MET A 408 11.24 40.14 -43.98
CA MET A 408 12.24 41.23 -44.10
C MET A 408 13.45 40.77 -44.92
N LYS A 409 13.41 41.07 -46.22
CA LYS A 409 14.61 41.09 -47.10
C LYS A 409 15.44 42.33 -46.81
#